data_AF-A0A098EP95-F1
#
_entry.id   AF-A0A098EP95-F1
#
_cell.length_a   1.000
_cell.length_b   1.000
_cell.length_c   1.000
_cell.angle_alpha   90.00
_cell.angle_beta   90.00
_cell.angle_gamma   90.00
#
_symmetry.space_group_name_H-M   'P 1'
#
loop_
_entity.id
_entity.type
_entity.pdbx_description
1 polymer ?
#
loop_
_entity_poly.entity_id
_entity_poly.type
_entity_poly.pdbx_seq_one_letter_code
_entity_poly.pdbx_strand_id
1 'polypeptide(L)'
;MAEINESKLIRDALGSPIPQYWDEESEVYIANTVDGSEIDVDFSKKKLLRDKLGSPIPQQAWDPAAGKFVPGGPSTGVAGVQSINGKTGAISGIAEEKDLQEVSRQLADNVKQVDFVSLLKDHNVTADNIYARVLGEKNIEVVVPFKGNQAATYGFRKPPIANEEYILFQEAFVSEISKSKTTVNNSVVARKDFGERTGSWYDQLLGSTLPNANNYTSVVGATMTIRFTGDKIEFNTSKRNNGGVWKFVLDGNEENAVLVSIYNPTTINKVTIPIFENLPVAEHTVVATFIGDDPANLPSGGAGTSRGWILYSSEGKYDEYTFTTSELNEEEGTTILNTKKFDVLRDNSNKEFAVRVKPNGTSLTTEFVPGHVTTATAFALDQRILFDGIEMKDWTPDAFKEVQSVQIIQKMKGIHPQDTANPLMEIYSTHTVTSKGVSVKIKIKFLRELFCSTGYGMMFPVKNSFANKLHTSLGNTYLTEKTDGSITNLVEDDKAISYLYLNEKGVSGERDIVAAMTIQNPFESFRLGKTDRANPVVWLQHRDTDIQKLYTQPYFNAVIPSGDTFEVGGNFFIGSLPYAAETLL
;
A
#
# COMPACT_ATOMS: atom_id res chain seq x y z
N MET A 1 15.61 -33.74 20.42
CA MET A 1 16.71 -32.97 19.82
C MET A 1 16.19 -32.38 18.53
N ALA A 2 16.11 -31.05 18.43
CA ALA A 2 15.70 -30.38 17.20
C ALA A 2 16.89 -30.37 16.23
N GLU A 3 16.66 -30.82 14.99
CA GLU A 3 17.66 -30.73 13.92
C GLU A 3 17.88 -29.26 13.56
N ILE A 4 19.13 -28.81 13.68
CA ILE A 4 19.59 -27.48 13.28
C ILE A 4 19.99 -27.58 11.81
N ASN A 5 19.41 -26.72 10.96
CA ASN A 5 19.75 -26.69 9.55
C ASN A 5 20.81 -25.60 9.31
N GLU A 6 22.06 -26.00 9.08
CA GLU A 6 23.24 -25.13 9.00
C GLU A 6 23.39 -24.38 7.66
N SER A 7 22.47 -24.54 6.71
CA SER A 7 22.66 -24.01 5.36
C SER A 7 22.15 -22.57 5.16
N LYS A 8 22.78 -21.54 5.76
CA LYS A 8 22.64 -20.14 5.29
C LYS A 8 23.95 -19.34 5.43
N LEU A 9 24.85 -19.56 4.45
CA LEU A 9 26.13 -18.87 4.25
C LEU A 9 25.99 -17.34 4.04
N ILE A 10 27.05 -16.60 4.36
CA ILE A 10 27.22 -15.17 4.02
C ILE A 10 27.26 -15.04 2.49
N ARG A 11 26.60 -14.01 1.96
CA ARG A 11 26.48 -13.75 0.52
C ARG A 11 27.05 -12.38 0.17
N ASP A 12 27.61 -12.25 -1.03
CA ASP A 12 28.10 -10.98 -1.57
C ASP A 12 26.96 -10.04 -2.00
N ALA A 13 27.31 -8.85 -2.50
CA ALA A 13 26.34 -7.85 -2.97
C ALA A 13 25.47 -8.33 -4.16
N LEU A 14 25.87 -9.41 -4.84
CA LEU A 14 25.14 -10.05 -5.93
C LEU A 14 24.35 -11.29 -5.46
N GLY A 15 24.43 -11.63 -4.16
CA GLY A 15 23.74 -12.76 -3.57
C GLY A 15 24.47 -14.10 -3.67
N SER A 16 25.73 -14.15 -4.10
CA SER A 16 26.52 -15.39 -4.21
C SER A 16 27.16 -15.79 -2.89
N PRO A 17 27.25 -17.08 -2.52
CA PRO A 17 27.91 -17.52 -1.29
C PRO A 17 29.40 -17.17 -1.27
N ILE A 18 29.90 -16.64 -0.15
CA ILE A 18 31.33 -16.33 0.05
C ILE A 18 31.99 -17.49 0.83
N PRO A 19 33.17 -17.99 0.42
CA PRO A 19 33.95 -18.97 1.20
C PRO A 19 34.37 -18.41 2.56
N GLN A 20 34.20 -19.20 3.62
CA GLN A 20 34.50 -18.79 4.99
C GLN A 20 35.20 -19.93 5.76
N TYR A 21 36.13 -19.57 6.65
CA TYR A 21 36.74 -20.50 7.60
C TYR A 21 36.79 -19.88 9.00
N TRP A 22 36.85 -20.73 10.03
CA TRP A 22 36.98 -20.30 11.41
C TRP A 22 38.46 -20.20 11.76
N ASP A 23 38.89 -19.05 12.30
CA ASP A 23 40.21 -18.87 12.87
C ASP A 23 40.15 -19.15 14.38
N GLU A 24 40.82 -20.21 14.82
CA GLU A 24 40.86 -20.63 16.23
C GLU A 24 41.67 -19.67 17.12
N GLU A 25 42.67 -18.96 16.57
CA GLU A 25 43.52 -18.08 17.38
C GLU A 25 42.83 -16.75 17.69
N SER A 26 42.04 -16.25 16.73
CA SER A 26 41.34 -14.97 16.83
C SER A 26 39.86 -15.10 17.23
N GLU A 27 39.33 -16.32 17.34
CA GLU A 27 37.92 -16.64 17.62
C GLU A 27 36.92 -15.91 16.68
N VAL A 28 37.24 -15.80 15.38
CA VAL A 28 36.37 -15.17 14.37
C VAL A 28 36.23 -16.02 13.11
N TYR A 29 35.15 -15.80 12.35
CA TYR A 29 35.02 -16.33 10.98
C TYR A 29 35.63 -15.35 9.98
N ILE A 30 36.60 -15.81 9.20
CA ILE A 30 37.24 -15.04 8.13
C ILE A 30 36.55 -15.38 6.81
N ALA A 31 36.07 -14.36 6.10
CA ALA A 31 35.48 -14.50 4.77
C ALA A 31 36.51 -14.08 3.71
N ASN A 32 36.77 -14.97 2.74
CA ASN A 32 37.65 -14.68 1.61
C ASN A 32 36.85 -14.01 0.50
N THR A 33 37.14 -12.74 0.22
CA THR A 33 36.51 -12.02 -0.89
C THR A 33 37.00 -12.54 -2.24
N VAL A 34 36.31 -12.12 -3.30
CA VAL A 34 36.65 -12.48 -4.69
C VAL A 34 38.02 -11.95 -5.14
N ASP A 35 38.55 -10.91 -4.49
CA ASP A 35 39.88 -10.35 -4.76
C ASP A 35 41.00 -10.93 -3.88
N GLY A 36 40.67 -11.92 -3.02
CA GLY A 36 41.64 -12.60 -2.16
C GLY A 36 42.05 -11.79 -0.93
N SER A 37 41.33 -10.70 -0.61
CA SER A 37 41.49 -10.01 0.67
C SER A 37 40.71 -10.71 1.78
N GLU A 38 41.33 -10.82 2.96
CA GLU A 38 40.69 -11.32 4.16
C GLU A 38 39.99 -10.14 4.87
N ILE A 39 38.70 -10.27 5.14
CA ILE A 39 37.96 -9.30 5.96
C ILE A 39 37.49 -9.99 7.23
N ASP A 40 37.86 -9.43 8.38
CA ASP A 40 37.32 -9.82 9.68
C ASP A 40 35.84 -9.46 9.75
N VAL A 41 35.00 -10.48 9.86
CA VAL A 41 33.56 -10.28 10.10
C VAL A 41 33.30 -10.33 11.59
N ASP A 42 33.18 -9.15 12.22
CA ASP A 42 32.83 -9.02 13.63
C ASP A 42 31.34 -9.36 13.87
N PHE A 43 31.06 -10.59 14.31
CA PHE A 43 29.71 -11.06 14.61
C PHE A 43 29.13 -10.51 15.92
N SER A 44 29.91 -9.79 16.74
CA SER A 44 29.38 -9.10 17.94
C SER A 44 28.32 -8.05 17.58
N LYS A 45 28.21 -7.69 16.29
CA LYS A 45 27.25 -6.70 15.78
C LYS A 45 26.11 -7.22 14.88
N LYS A 46 25.90 -8.55 14.75
CA LYS A 46 24.60 -9.23 14.47
C LYS A 46 24.80 -10.63 13.84
N LYS A 47 24.21 -11.67 14.47
CA LYS A 47 23.07 -12.46 13.94
C LYS A 47 22.62 -13.54 14.95
N LEU A 48 21.31 -13.59 15.18
CA LEU A 48 20.61 -14.59 15.99
C LEU A 48 20.43 -15.89 15.20
N LEU A 49 20.54 -17.05 15.87
CA LEU A 49 20.03 -18.34 15.34
C LEU A 49 18.55 -18.14 15.02
N ARG A 50 18.02 -18.82 14.00
CA ARG A 50 16.60 -18.72 13.63
C ARG A 50 15.96 -20.09 13.54
N ASP A 51 14.68 -20.18 13.89
CA ASP A 51 13.91 -21.41 13.75
C ASP A 51 13.49 -21.67 12.29
N LYS A 52 12.80 -22.80 12.06
CA LYS A 52 12.29 -23.20 10.72
C LYS A 52 11.30 -22.18 10.13
N LEU A 53 10.69 -21.33 10.95
CA LEU A 53 9.75 -20.29 10.55
C LEU A 53 10.45 -18.93 10.35
N GLY A 54 11.77 -18.85 10.56
CA GLY A 54 12.58 -17.66 10.38
C GLY A 54 12.63 -16.73 11.60
N SER A 55 12.07 -17.13 12.74
CA SER A 55 12.06 -16.33 13.97
C SER A 55 13.40 -16.43 14.71
N PRO A 56 13.92 -15.33 15.29
CA PRO A 56 15.16 -15.37 16.08
C PRO A 56 15.02 -16.22 17.36
N ILE A 57 15.98 -17.11 17.60
CA ILE A 57 16.15 -17.92 18.81
C ILE A 57 17.18 -17.22 19.72
N PRO A 58 16.84 -16.91 20.98
CA PRO A 58 17.79 -16.41 21.97
C PRO A 58 18.88 -17.46 22.26
N GLN A 59 20.15 -17.07 22.13
CA GLN A 59 21.30 -17.91 22.47
C GLN A 59 21.88 -17.45 23.81
N GLN A 60 22.24 -18.38 24.70
CA GLN A 60 22.85 -18.04 25.99
C GLN A 60 24.32 -18.46 26.12
N ALA A 61 24.79 -19.54 25.47
CA ALA A 61 26.20 -19.95 25.50
C ALA A 61 26.59 -20.93 24.37
N TRP A 62 27.87 -20.94 24.01
CA TRP A 62 28.53 -21.99 23.22
C TRP A 62 28.80 -23.21 24.10
N ASP A 63 28.43 -24.42 23.65
CA ASP A 63 28.76 -25.67 24.31
C ASP A 63 30.01 -26.28 23.65
N PRO A 64 31.20 -26.19 24.28
CA PRO A 64 32.45 -26.69 23.71
C PRO A 64 32.51 -28.22 23.65
N ALA A 65 31.71 -28.94 24.44
CA ALA A 65 31.64 -30.40 24.37
C ALA A 65 30.80 -30.89 23.18
N ALA A 66 29.82 -30.08 22.76
CA ALA A 66 28.94 -30.38 21.63
C ALA A 66 29.32 -29.65 20.33
N GLY A 67 30.29 -28.73 20.37
CA GLY A 67 30.76 -27.96 19.22
C GLY A 67 29.67 -27.10 18.58
N LYS A 68 28.72 -26.57 19.37
CA LYS A 68 27.59 -25.77 18.86
C LYS A 68 27.02 -24.80 19.89
N PHE A 69 26.33 -23.76 19.42
CA PHE A 69 25.49 -22.91 20.27
C PHE A 69 24.20 -23.63 20.68
N VAL A 70 23.84 -23.59 21.97
CA VAL A 70 22.63 -24.25 22.50
C VAL A 70 21.51 -23.24 22.87
N PRO A 71 20.23 -23.57 22.60
CA PRO A 71 19.10 -22.75 23.05
C PRO A 71 18.99 -22.79 24.59
N GLY A 72 18.70 -21.65 25.22
CA GLY A 72 18.49 -21.59 26.67
C GLY A 72 17.17 -22.25 27.09
N GLY A 73 17.24 -23.40 27.76
CA GLY A 73 16.14 -24.00 28.52
C GLY A 73 16.34 -23.80 30.04
N PRO A 74 15.29 -23.94 30.87
CA PRO A 74 15.38 -23.70 32.30
C PRO A 74 16.31 -24.72 32.95
N SER A 75 17.31 -24.24 33.68
CA SER A 75 18.24 -25.08 34.42
C SER A 75 17.51 -25.87 35.51
N THR A 76 17.48 -27.18 35.37
CA THR A 76 17.24 -28.09 36.50
C THR A 76 18.43 -28.02 37.45
N GLY A 77 18.17 -27.62 38.69
CA GLY A 77 19.18 -27.50 39.73
C GLY A 77 19.85 -28.83 40.12
N VAL A 78 21.05 -28.70 40.69
CA VAL A 78 21.67 -29.72 41.55
C VAL A 78 21.72 -29.17 42.97
N ALA A 79 21.40 -30.05 43.91
CA ALA A 79 21.03 -29.82 45.29
C ALA A 79 22.14 -29.26 46.21
N GLY A 80 21.69 -28.55 47.26
CA GLY A 80 22.45 -28.24 48.47
C GLY A 80 21.52 -27.76 49.59
N VAL A 81 21.45 -28.52 50.68
CA VAL A 81 20.50 -28.45 51.80
C VAL A 81 20.95 -27.44 52.88
N GLN A 82 20.04 -26.60 53.43
CA GLN A 82 19.74 -26.53 54.88
C GLN A 82 18.60 -25.54 55.28
N SER A 83 17.66 -26.14 56.02
CA SER A 83 16.56 -25.74 56.92
C SER A 83 16.20 -24.30 57.35
N ILE A 84 14.87 -24.06 57.30
CA ILE A 84 13.90 -23.70 58.39
C ILE A 84 14.11 -22.37 59.19
N ASN A 85 13.21 -21.38 59.02
CA ASN A 85 12.10 -20.98 59.93
C ASN A 85 11.61 -19.53 59.71
N GLY A 86 10.28 -19.36 59.62
CA GLY A 86 9.57 -18.32 60.38
C GLY A 86 9.19 -16.98 59.70
N LYS A 87 7.87 -16.72 59.74
CA LYS A 87 7.16 -15.42 59.86
C LYS A 87 6.75 -14.66 58.59
N THR A 88 5.43 -14.69 58.37
CA THR A 88 4.54 -13.58 58.03
C THR A 88 5.19 -12.19 57.98
N GLY A 89 5.17 -11.58 56.79
CA GLY A 89 5.49 -10.18 56.56
C GLY A 89 4.93 -9.76 55.20
N ALA A 90 4.29 -8.60 55.17
CA ALA A 90 3.61 -8.00 54.02
C ALA A 90 4.46 -7.98 52.74
N ILE A 91 3.85 -8.25 51.59
CA ILE A 91 4.47 -7.92 50.29
C ILE A 91 3.87 -6.60 49.82
N SER A 92 4.41 -5.52 50.35
CA SER A 92 4.61 -4.29 49.59
C SER A 92 5.87 -4.48 48.76
N GLY A 93 5.73 -4.57 47.44
CA GLY A 93 6.89 -4.76 46.57
C GLY A 93 6.51 -4.52 45.12
N ILE A 94 7.05 -3.44 44.56
CA ILE A 94 7.01 -3.13 43.13
C ILE A 94 7.62 -4.33 42.40
N ALA A 95 6.83 -5.04 41.59
CA ALA A 95 7.33 -6.11 40.75
C ALA A 95 8.30 -5.53 39.72
N GLU A 96 9.53 -6.05 39.67
CA GLU A 96 10.48 -5.70 38.63
C GLU A 96 9.95 -6.18 37.26
N GLU A 97 10.28 -5.46 36.19
CA GLU A 97 9.83 -5.69 34.80
C GLU A 97 10.02 -7.14 34.30
N LYS A 98 10.96 -7.86 34.91
CA LYS A 98 11.26 -9.28 34.64
C LYS A 98 10.20 -10.25 35.18
N ASP A 99 9.56 -9.93 36.32
CA ASP A 99 8.46 -10.71 36.89
C ASP A 99 7.16 -10.56 36.07
N LEU A 100 6.97 -9.40 35.43
CA LEU A 100 5.78 -9.14 34.59
C LEU A 100 5.83 -9.89 33.24
N GLN A 101 7.02 -10.06 32.67
CA GLN A 101 7.22 -10.90 31.49
C GLN A 101 7.01 -12.40 31.80
N GLU A 102 7.41 -12.84 33.00
CA GLU A 102 7.19 -14.21 33.47
C GLU A 102 5.70 -14.48 33.70
N VAL A 103 4.96 -13.53 34.28
CA VAL A 103 3.50 -13.61 34.44
C VAL A 103 2.77 -13.60 33.09
N SER A 104 3.23 -12.81 32.10
CA SER A 104 2.70 -12.86 30.73
C SER A 104 2.97 -14.20 30.04
N ARG A 105 4.15 -14.78 30.26
CA ARG A 105 4.48 -16.12 29.77
C ARG A 105 3.56 -17.17 30.42
N GLN A 106 3.33 -17.06 31.73
CA GLN A 106 2.42 -17.94 32.47
C GLN A 106 0.92 -17.76 32.10
N LEU A 107 0.49 -16.58 31.68
CA LEU A 107 -0.86 -16.34 31.14
C LEU A 107 -1.02 -16.89 29.70
N ALA A 108 0.05 -16.85 28.90
CA ALA A 108 0.08 -17.46 27.57
C ALA A 108 0.21 -18.99 27.61
N ASP A 109 0.88 -19.55 28.62
CA ASP A 109 1.23 -20.97 28.69
C ASP A 109 0.15 -21.88 29.32
N ASN A 110 -0.87 -21.34 30.02
CA ASN A 110 -1.79 -22.18 30.81
C ASN A 110 -3.14 -22.51 30.15
N VAL A 111 -3.49 -21.93 29.00
CA VAL A 111 -4.63 -22.38 28.17
C VAL A 111 -4.26 -22.21 26.70
N LYS A 112 -4.23 -23.30 25.93
CA LYS A 112 -4.12 -23.22 24.46
C LYS A 112 -5.32 -22.45 23.92
N GLN A 113 -5.14 -21.19 23.57
CA GLN A 113 -6.16 -20.35 22.96
C GLN A 113 -6.15 -20.53 21.44
N VAL A 114 -7.33 -20.56 20.82
CA VAL A 114 -7.43 -20.55 19.34
C VAL A 114 -7.21 -19.13 18.83
N ASP A 115 -6.28 -18.96 17.88
CA ASP A 115 -6.19 -17.73 17.10
C ASP A 115 -7.09 -17.85 15.87
N PHE A 116 -8.28 -17.24 15.93
CA PHE A 116 -9.26 -17.33 14.87
C PHE A 116 -8.79 -16.69 13.57
N VAL A 117 -7.93 -15.66 13.63
CA VAL A 117 -7.34 -15.07 12.41
C VAL A 117 -6.41 -16.06 11.72
N SER A 118 -5.59 -16.78 12.49
CA SER A 118 -4.72 -17.83 11.95
C SER A 118 -5.52 -19.03 11.44
N LEU A 119 -6.52 -19.48 12.20
CA LEU A 119 -7.44 -20.53 11.78
C LEU A 119 -8.08 -20.21 10.41
N LEU A 120 -8.58 -19.00 10.22
CA LEU A 120 -9.20 -18.64 8.94
C LEU A 120 -8.22 -18.62 7.78
N LYS A 121 -6.97 -18.21 8.00
CA LYS A 121 -5.94 -18.26 6.96
C LYS A 121 -5.68 -19.70 6.51
N ASP A 122 -5.67 -20.64 7.45
CA ASP A 122 -5.43 -22.05 7.16
C ASP A 122 -6.62 -22.70 6.40
N HIS A 123 -7.83 -22.16 6.55
CA HIS A 123 -9.06 -22.67 5.94
C HIS A 123 -9.49 -21.94 4.65
N ASN A 124 -8.80 -20.87 4.25
CA ASN A 124 -9.15 -20.07 3.07
C ASN A 124 -8.05 -20.15 2.02
N VAL A 125 -8.46 -20.18 0.74
CA VAL A 125 -7.52 -20.11 -0.39
C VAL A 125 -7.29 -18.62 -0.66
N THR A 126 -6.31 -18.05 0.04
CA THR A 126 -5.91 -16.66 -0.19
C THR A 126 -5.04 -16.61 -1.45
N ALA A 127 -5.44 -15.82 -2.43
CA ALA A 127 -4.59 -15.55 -3.59
C ALA A 127 -3.28 -14.88 -3.16
N ASP A 128 -2.18 -15.11 -3.89
CA ASP A 128 -0.90 -14.46 -3.61
C ASP A 128 -1.00 -12.93 -3.78
N ASN A 129 -1.86 -12.49 -4.70
CA ASN A 129 -2.13 -11.09 -4.96
C ASN A 129 -3.52 -10.67 -4.46
N ILE A 130 -3.59 -9.41 -4.04
CA ILE A 130 -4.80 -8.68 -3.68
C ILE A 130 -5.06 -7.58 -4.72
N TYR A 131 -6.19 -6.92 -4.64
CA TYR A 131 -6.51 -5.80 -5.52
C TYR A 131 -6.68 -4.51 -4.72
N ALA A 132 -6.12 -3.41 -5.20
CA ALA A 132 -6.26 -2.11 -4.54
C ALA A 132 -6.62 -1.02 -5.55
N ARG A 133 -7.41 -0.04 -5.13
CA ARG A 133 -7.68 1.16 -5.91
C ARG A 133 -7.71 2.41 -5.06
N VAL A 134 -7.46 3.53 -5.71
CA VAL A 134 -7.62 4.86 -5.15
C VAL A 134 -9.03 5.35 -5.46
N LEU A 135 -9.67 6.00 -4.47
CA LEU A 135 -11.02 6.55 -4.57
C LEU A 135 -11.07 8.08 -4.51
N GLY A 136 -9.91 8.76 -4.48
CA GLY A 136 -9.82 10.21 -4.24
C GLY A 136 -9.28 10.54 -2.85
N GLU A 137 -8.52 11.63 -2.72
CA GLU A 137 -8.16 12.25 -1.43
C GLU A 137 -7.55 11.31 -0.37
N LYS A 138 -6.66 10.41 -0.78
CA LYS A 138 -6.07 9.35 0.08
C LYS A 138 -7.07 8.33 0.63
N ASN A 139 -8.25 8.22 0.04
CA ASN A 139 -9.18 7.14 0.28
C ASN A 139 -8.82 5.96 -0.63
N ILE A 140 -8.75 4.76 -0.05
CA ILE A 140 -8.41 3.55 -0.79
C ILE A 140 -9.36 2.42 -0.43
N GLU A 141 -9.49 1.49 -1.37
CA GLU A 141 -10.21 0.25 -1.19
C GLU A 141 -9.30 -0.91 -1.55
N VAL A 142 -9.27 -1.93 -0.69
CA VAL A 142 -8.42 -3.11 -0.84
C VAL A 142 -9.29 -4.36 -0.78
N VAL A 143 -9.16 -5.23 -1.78
CA VAL A 143 -9.94 -6.44 -1.95
C VAL A 143 -9.03 -7.65 -1.80
N VAL A 144 -9.37 -8.52 -0.86
CA VAL A 144 -8.61 -9.72 -0.49
C VAL A 144 -9.44 -10.95 -0.83
N PRO A 145 -9.15 -11.66 -1.93
CA PRO A 145 -9.81 -12.93 -2.26
C PRO A 145 -9.56 -13.97 -1.18
N PHE A 146 -10.60 -14.72 -0.79
CA PHE A 146 -10.48 -15.79 0.22
C PHE A 146 -11.06 -17.14 -0.20
N LYS A 147 -12.01 -17.18 -1.17
CA LYS A 147 -12.60 -18.44 -1.67
C LYS A 147 -13.29 -18.26 -3.01
N GLY A 148 -12.75 -18.89 -4.06
CA GLY A 148 -13.31 -18.75 -5.42
C GLY A 148 -13.37 -17.27 -5.84
N ASN A 149 -14.56 -16.79 -6.18
CA ASN A 149 -14.78 -15.37 -6.50
C ASN A 149 -15.08 -14.50 -5.26
N GLN A 150 -15.22 -15.09 -4.07
CA GLN A 150 -15.52 -14.34 -2.85
C GLN A 150 -14.28 -13.64 -2.31
N ALA A 151 -14.47 -12.42 -1.83
CA ALA A 151 -13.43 -11.59 -1.28
C ALA A 151 -13.90 -10.74 -0.10
N ALA A 152 -12.95 -10.39 0.75
CA ALA A 152 -13.12 -9.39 1.79
C ALA A 152 -12.65 -8.05 1.24
N THR A 153 -13.52 -7.06 1.23
CA THR A 153 -13.15 -5.69 0.87
C THR A 153 -12.98 -4.86 2.13
N TYR A 154 -11.87 -4.13 2.22
CA TYR A 154 -11.50 -3.24 3.32
C TYR A 154 -11.37 -1.81 2.78
N GLY A 155 -12.14 -0.89 3.36
CA GLY A 155 -12.09 0.53 3.01
C GLY A 155 -11.30 1.33 4.04
N PHE A 156 -10.39 2.18 3.56
CA PHE A 156 -9.62 3.09 4.40
C PHE A 156 -9.81 4.52 3.93
N ARG A 157 -10.35 5.38 4.79
CA ARG A 157 -10.71 6.75 4.44
C ARG A 157 -10.54 7.70 5.61
N LYS A 158 -10.45 8.99 5.28
CA LYS A 158 -10.63 10.04 6.29
C LYS A 158 -12.10 10.09 6.72
N PRO A 159 -12.41 10.30 8.01
CA PRO A 159 -13.79 10.53 8.41
C PRO A 159 -14.32 11.82 7.74
N PRO A 160 -15.64 11.97 7.56
CA PRO A 160 -16.25 13.13 6.93
C PRO A 160 -16.26 14.36 7.87
N ILE A 161 -15.11 14.67 8.48
CA ILE A 161 -14.89 15.77 9.39
C ILE A 161 -13.87 16.69 8.73
N ALA A 162 -14.25 17.95 8.52
CA ALA A 162 -13.37 18.92 7.88
C ALA A 162 -12.04 19.03 8.65
N ASN A 163 -10.92 18.92 7.93
CA ASN A 163 -9.54 18.97 8.43
C ASN A 163 -9.11 17.81 9.34
N GLU A 164 -9.93 16.78 9.54
CA GLU A 164 -9.48 15.55 10.20
C GLU A 164 -8.68 14.72 9.19
N GLU A 165 -7.42 14.43 9.51
CA GLU A 165 -6.50 13.84 8.54
C GLU A 165 -6.23 12.37 8.79
N TYR A 166 -6.65 11.82 9.94
CA TYR A 166 -6.44 10.41 10.25
C TYR A 166 -7.21 9.51 9.29
N ILE A 167 -6.51 8.64 8.57
CA ILE A 167 -7.13 7.61 7.73
C ILE A 167 -7.50 6.42 8.63
N LEU A 168 -8.80 6.16 8.71
CA LEU A 168 -9.40 5.09 9.48
C LEU A 168 -9.58 3.84 8.62
N PHE A 169 -9.41 2.66 9.21
CA PHE A 169 -10.01 1.42 8.75
C PHE A 169 -11.54 1.53 8.92
N GLN A 170 -12.18 2.09 7.90
CA GLN A 170 -13.53 2.62 8.04
C GLN A 170 -14.58 1.53 7.90
N GLU A 171 -14.43 0.59 6.97
CA GLU A 171 -15.46 -0.40 6.62
C GLU A 171 -14.83 -1.73 6.20
N ALA A 172 -15.57 -2.82 6.39
CA ALA A 172 -15.23 -4.10 5.78
C ALA A 172 -16.50 -4.87 5.41
N PHE A 173 -16.50 -5.48 4.22
CA PHE A 173 -17.66 -6.19 3.69
C PHE A 173 -17.23 -7.38 2.83
N VAL A 174 -18.16 -8.31 2.59
CA VAL A 174 -17.95 -9.39 1.62
C VAL A 174 -18.38 -8.92 0.24
N SER A 175 -17.58 -9.27 -0.75
CA SER A 175 -17.84 -9.01 -2.16
C SER A 175 -17.57 -10.24 -3.03
N GLU A 176 -18.02 -10.17 -4.27
CA GLU A 176 -17.60 -11.07 -5.35
C GLU A 176 -16.78 -10.31 -6.39
N ILE A 177 -15.71 -10.94 -6.84
CA ILE A 177 -14.83 -10.44 -7.88
C ILE A 177 -15.14 -11.13 -9.20
N SER A 178 -15.23 -10.34 -10.28
CA SER A 178 -15.19 -10.86 -11.65
C SER A 178 -14.16 -10.10 -12.47
N LYS A 179 -13.47 -10.80 -13.38
CA LYS A 179 -12.52 -10.21 -14.33
C LYS A 179 -13.21 -9.96 -15.66
N SER A 180 -13.06 -8.76 -16.20
CA SER A 180 -13.53 -8.39 -17.54
C SER A 180 -12.35 -7.95 -18.40
N LYS A 181 -12.32 -8.37 -19.67
CA LYS A 181 -11.34 -7.85 -20.64
C LYS A 181 -11.78 -6.47 -21.10
N THR A 182 -10.85 -5.52 -21.12
CA THR A 182 -11.07 -4.16 -21.60
C THR A 182 -9.99 -3.82 -22.61
N THR A 183 -10.37 -3.34 -23.79
CA THR A 183 -9.42 -2.77 -24.76
C THR A 183 -9.26 -1.28 -24.45
N VAL A 184 -8.04 -0.85 -24.13
CA VAL A 184 -7.72 0.57 -23.94
C VAL A 184 -7.01 1.07 -25.19
N ASN A 185 -7.57 2.11 -25.80
CA ASN A 185 -6.99 2.80 -26.96
C ASN A 185 -6.13 3.97 -26.46
N ASN A 186 -4.82 3.78 -26.38
CA ASN A 186 -3.91 4.85 -25.98
C ASN A 186 -3.43 5.63 -27.22
N SER A 187 -3.66 6.95 -27.23
CA SER A 187 -3.09 7.84 -28.25
C SER A 187 -1.63 8.13 -27.93
N VAL A 188 -0.72 7.63 -28.77
CA VAL A 188 0.73 7.79 -28.67
C VAL A 188 1.21 8.69 -29.80
N VAL A 189 2.15 9.58 -29.52
CA VAL A 189 2.80 10.38 -30.56
C VAL A 189 3.84 9.51 -31.27
N ALA A 190 3.62 9.23 -32.55
CA ALA A 190 4.59 8.55 -33.41
C ALA A 190 5.31 9.56 -34.31
N ARG A 191 6.62 9.34 -34.51
CA ARG A 191 7.45 10.15 -35.40
C ARG A 191 7.87 9.28 -36.57
N LYS A 192 7.61 9.74 -37.80
CA LYS A 192 7.72 8.92 -39.01
C LYS A 192 8.29 9.72 -40.18
N ASP A 193 9.04 9.04 -41.03
CA ASP A 193 9.33 9.50 -42.38
C ASP A 193 8.31 8.94 -43.37
N PHE A 194 8.28 9.51 -44.59
CA PHE A 194 7.45 8.98 -45.68
C PHE A 194 7.94 7.58 -46.12
N GLY A 195 7.01 6.77 -46.62
CA GLY A 195 7.32 5.43 -47.14
C GLY A 195 7.75 5.42 -48.61
N GLU A 196 7.16 6.29 -49.43
CA GLU A 196 7.44 6.37 -50.87
C GLU A 196 7.66 7.83 -51.30
N ARG A 197 8.46 8.06 -52.33
CA ARG A 197 8.65 9.38 -52.95
C ARG A 197 8.95 9.30 -54.45
N THR A 198 8.67 10.37 -55.18
CA THR A 198 8.95 10.51 -56.63
C THR A 198 9.80 11.76 -56.92
N GLY A 199 10.37 11.84 -58.13
CA GLY A 199 11.24 12.95 -58.53
C GLY A 199 12.69 12.82 -58.03
N SER A 200 13.47 13.87 -58.26
CA SER A 200 14.88 13.91 -57.84
C SER A 200 15.02 14.66 -56.51
N TRP A 201 15.78 14.07 -55.59
CA TRP A 201 15.99 14.59 -54.25
C TRP A 201 17.47 14.77 -53.97
N TYR A 202 17.79 15.86 -53.28
CA TYR A 202 19.08 16.05 -52.67
C TYR A 202 18.98 15.54 -51.23
N ASP A 203 19.58 14.37 -50.99
CA ASP A 203 19.68 13.80 -49.65
C ASP A 203 21.12 13.93 -49.17
N GLN A 204 21.32 14.75 -48.13
CA GLN A 204 22.62 14.82 -47.49
C GLN A 204 22.63 13.80 -46.35
N LEU A 205 22.99 12.55 -46.66
CA LEU A 205 23.29 11.53 -45.64
C LEU A 205 24.56 11.94 -44.89
N LEU A 206 24.42 12.54 -43.70
CA LEU A 206 25.57 13.04 -42.94
C LEU A 206 26.15 11.96 -42.02
N GLY A 207 27.36 11.51 -42.37
CA GLY A 207 28.34 11.00 -41.40
C GLY A 207 29.07 12.13 -40.65
N SER A 208 28.40 13.23 -40.30
CA SER A 208 29.02 14.36 -39.61
C SER A 208 28.15 14.90 -38.48
N THR A 209 28.80 15.28 -37.38
CA THR A 209 28.31 15.71 -36.07
C THR A 209 27.50 17.02 -36.02
N LEU A 210 26.78 17.39 -37.09
CA LEU A 210 25.93 18.59 -37.11
C LEU A 210 24.45 18.21 -37.27
N PRO A 211 23.55 18.65 -36.37
CA PRO A 211 22.11 18.55 -36.59
C PRO A 211 21.74 19.46 -37.77
N ASN A 212 20.68 19.12 -38.52
CA ASN A 212 20.11 19.79 -39.70
C ASN A 212 20.51 19.18 -41.05
N ALA A 213 19.93 18.02 -41.40
CA ALA A 213 20.05 17.48 -42.75
C ALA A 213 19.39 18.40 -43.79
N ASN A 214 20.16 18.83 -44.80
CA ASN A 214 19.69 19.68 -45.90
C ASN A 214 18.90 18.87 -46.95
N ASN A 215 17.83 18.20 -46.56
CA ASN A 215 17.05 17.37 -47.50
C ASN A 215 16.01 18.20 -48.25
N TYR A 216 16.02 18.14 -49.58
CA TYR A 216 15.05 18.87 -50.40
C TYR A 216 14.89 18.28 -51.80
N THR A 217 13.81 18.68 -52.47
CA THR A 217 13.67 18.58 -53.92
C THR A 217 13.58 19.97 -54.54
N SER A 218 14.03 20.10 -55.79
CA SER A 218 13.80 21.27 -56.64
C SER A 218 12.92 20.95 -57.85
N VAL A 219 12.36 19.73 -57.91
CA VAL A 219 11.55 19.27 -59.03
C VAL A 219 10.08 19.48 -58.71
N VAL A 220 9.45 20.44 -59.39
CA VAL A 220 8.00 20.64 -59.31
C VAL A 220 7.28 19.36 -59.73
N GLY A 221 6.35 18.90 -58.92
CA GLY A 221 5.63 17.64 -59.10
C GLY A 221 6.26 16.44 -58.36
N ALA A 222 7.41 16.59 -57.70
CA ALA A 222 7.94 15.55 -56.82
C ALA A 222 7.00 15.31 -55.63
N THR A 223 6.80 14.04 -55.27
CA THR A 223 5.87 13.62 -54.21
C THR A 223 6.54 12.87 -53.09
N MET A 224 5.91 12.85 -51.92
CA MET A 224 6.18 11.93 -50.81
C MET A 224 4.86 11.42 -50.21
N THR A 225 4.81 10.14 -49.85
CA THR A 225 3.60 9.45 -49.36
C THR A 225 3.84 8.82 -48.00
N ILE A 226 2.93 9.05 -47.05
CA ILE A 226 2.93 8.43 -45.72
C ILE A 226 1.58 7.76 -45.45
N ARG A 227 1.61 6.63 -44.73
CA ARG A 227 0.43 5.98 -44.15
C ARG A 227 0.52 5.96 -42.63
N PHE A 228 -0.60 6.23 -41.96
CA PHE A 228 -0.68 6.22 -40.49
C PHE A 228 -2.08 5.85 -40.03
N THR A 229 -2.19 5.30 -38.82
CA THR A 229 -3.48 5.00 -38.18
C THR A 229 -3.67 5.93 -37.00
N GLY A 230 -4.54 6.92 -37.11
CA GLY A 230 -4.62 8.00 -36.11
C GLY A 230 -5.67 9.05 -36.41
N ASP A 231 -5.69 10.11 -35.61
CA ASP A 231 -6.62 11.24 -35.76
C ASP A 231 -5.94 12.55 -36.19
N LYS A 232 -4.60 12.55 -36.31
CA LYS A 232 -3.81 13.76 -36.55
C LYS A 232 -2.48 13.46 -37.24
N ILE A 233 -2.06 14.38 -38.12
CA ILE A 233 -0.72 14.41 -38.73
C ILE A 233 -0.18 15.85 -38.87
N GLU A 234 1.10 16.00 -38.54
CA GLU A 234 1.86 17.24 -38.64
C GLU A 234 3.09 17.05 -39.53
N PHE A 235 3.49 18.11 -40.24
CA PHE A 235 4.67 18.16 -41.09
C PHE A 235 5.83 18.88 -40.41
N ASN A 236 6.97 18.22 -40.36
CA ASN A 236 8.21 18.75 -39.82
C ASN A 236 9.14 19.13 -40.96
N THR A 237 9.56 20.40 -41.00
CA THR A 237 10.37 20.94 -42.10
C THR A 237 11.29 22.06 -41.64
N SER A 238 12.19 22.52 -42.53
CA SER A 238 12.89 23.80 -42.40
C SER A 238 12.21 24.85 -43.27
N LYS A 239 12.18 26.11 -42.81
CA LYS A 239 11.79 27.25 -43.66
C LYS A 239 12.98 28.10 -44.05
N ARG A 240 13.07 28.51 -45.31
CA ARG A 240 14.21 29.29 -45.86
C ARG A 240 13.77 30.30 -46.91
N ASN A 241 14.64 31.25 -47.24
CA ASN A 241 14.33 32.32 -48.20
C ASN A 241 14.28 31.84 -49.67
N ASN A 242 14.53 30.55 -49.89
CA ASN A 242 14.31 29.84 -51.15
C ASN A 242 13.33 28.68 -50.98
N GLY A 243 12.51 28.67 -49.93
CA GLY A 243 11.46 27.68 -49.73
C GLY A 243 10.29 27.90 -50.69
N GLY A 244 9.72 26.82 -51.22
CA GLY A 244 8.52 26.85 -52.05
C GLY A 244 7.27 26.41 -51.27
N VAL A 245 6.33 25.77 -51.97
CA VAL A 245 5.05 25.31 -51.39
C VAL A 245 4.89 23.80 -51.54
N TRP A 246 4.44 23.16 -50.46
CA TRP A 246 3.97 21.78 -50.45
C TRP A 246 2.44 21.74 -50.47
N LYS A 247 1.86 20.86 -51.28
CA LYS A 247 0.42 20.53 -51.30
C LYS A 247 0.21 19.16 -50.68
N PHE A 248 -0.56 19.06 -49.61
CA PHE A 248 -0.89 17.80 -48.92
C PHE A 248 -2.32 17.38 -49.23
N VAL A 249 -2.51 16.13 -49.63
CA VAL A 249 -3.81 15.52 -49.96
C VAL A 249 -4.02 14.32 -49.04
N LEU A 250 -5.12 14.31 -48.29
CA LEU A 250 -5.53 13.21 -47.42
C LEU A 250 -6.50 12.28 -48.15
N ASP A 251 -6.21 10.99 -48.16
CA ASP A 251 -7.08 9.93 -48.69
C ASP A 251 -7.60 10.18 -50.12
N GLY A 252 -6.77 10.85 -50.93
CA GLY A 252 -7.10 11.23 -52.32
C GLY A 252 -8.10 12.38 -52.46
N ASN A 253 -8.49 13.05 -51.37
CA ASN A 253 -9.41 14.17 -51.40
C ASN A 253 -8.73 15.49 -51.78
N GLU A 254 -8.69 15.76 -53.08
CA GLU A 254 -8.09 16.98 -53.66
C GLU A 254 -8.81 18.28 -53.28
N GLU A 255 -10.10 18.22 -52.93
CA GLU A 255 -10.90 19.41 -52.61
C GLU A 255 -10.48 20.05 -51.28
N ASN A 256 -9.94 19.25 -50.36
CA ASN A 256 -9.50 19.69 -49.03
C ASN A 256 -7.97 19.69 -48.89
N ALA A 257 -7.25 19.87 -49.99
CA ALA A 257 -5.80 19.89 -49.97
C ALA A 257 -5.25 21.06 -49.13
N VAL A 258 -4.22 20.79 -48.32
CA VAL A 258 -3.57 21.78 -47.48
C VAL A 258 -2.30 22.28 -48.16
N LEU A 259 -2.19 23.60 -48.34
CA LEU A 259 -1.00 24.24 -48.91
C LEU A 259 -0.12 24.79 -47.79
N VAL A 260 1.15 24.39 -47.77
CA VAL A 260 2.13 24.83 -46.78
C VAL A 260 3.28 25.52 -47.49
N SER A 261 3.35 26.84 -47.32
CA SER A 261 4.56 27.60 -47.66
C SER A 261 5.65 27.37 -46.64
N ILE A 262 6.82 26.98 -47.14
CA ILE A 262 8.05 26.84 -46.37
C ILE A 262 9.04 27.98 -46.67
N TYR A 263 8.56 29.06 -47.28
CA TYR A 263 9.34 30.29 -47.39
C TYR A 263 9.48 30.97 -46.01
N ASN A 264 10.67 31.48 -45.72
CA ASN A 264 10.91 32.44 -44.65
C ASN A 264 12.15 33.29 -44.97
N PRO A 265 12.11 34.63 -44.83
CA PRO A 265 13.28 35.48 -45.10
C PRO A 265 14.50 35.11 -44.24
N THR A 266 14.28 34.56 -43.04
CA THR A 266 15.30 34.04 -42.13
C THR A 266 15.19 32.51 -42.05
N THR A 267 16.34 31.82 -42.02
CA THR A 267 16.32 30.36 -41.92
C THR A 267 15.77 29.90 -40.57
N ILE A 268 14.75 29.04 -40.60
CA ILE A 268 14.24 28.28 -39.46
C ILE A 268 14.59 26.82 -39.72
N ASN A 269 15.46 26.25 -38.90
CA ASN A 269 15.99 24.89 -39.13
C ASN A 269 14.96 23.79 -38.86
N LYS A 270 14.03 24.00 -37.93
CA LYS A 270 12.96 23.05 -37.61
C LYS A 270 11.68 23.79 -37.23
N VAL A 271 10.59 23.44 -37.89
CA VAL A 271 9.23 23.85 -37.55
C VAL A 271 8.30 22.67 -37.75
N THR A 272 7.30 22.54 -36.88
CA THR A 272 6.22 21.56 -36.97
C THR A 272 4.95 22.31 -37.36
N ILE A 273 4.27 21.84 -38.40
CA ILE A 273 3.11 22.50 -39.01
C ILE A 273 1.96 21.48 -39.03
N PRO A 274 0.83 21.73 -38.33
CA PRO A 274 -0.35 20.90 -38.44
C PRO A 274 -0.85 20.85 -39.89
N ILE A 275 -1.15 19.66 -40.39
CA ILE A 275 -1.72 19.48 -41.73
C ILE A 275 -3.19 19.08 -41.59
N PHE A 276 -3.45 17.97 -40.90
CA PHE A 276 -4.79 17.45 -40.68
C PHE A 276 -4.96 17.08 -39.21
N GLU A 277 -6.10 17.47 -38.63
CA GLU A 277 -6.46 17.26 -37.22
C GLU A 277 -7.93 16.84 -37.12
N ASN A 278 -8.29 16.17 -36.02
CA ASN A 278 -9.63 15.67 -35.75
C ASN A 278 -10.16 14.71 -36.85
N LEU A 279 -9.28 13.89 -37.39
CA LEU A 279 -9.65 12.85 -38.34
C LEU A 279 -10.39 11.72 -37.62
N PRO A 280 -11.32 11.00 -38.29
CA PRO A 280 -11.81 9.73 -37.76
C PRO A 280 -10.63 8.80 -37.52
N VAL A 281 -10.60 8.12 -36.38
CA VAL A 281 -9.54 7.14 -36.09
C VAL A 281 -9.62 5.99 -37.10
N ALA A 282 -8.74 6.01 -38.10
CA ALA A 282 -8.65 5.01 -39.16
C ALA A 282 -7.24 5.01 -39.78
N GLU A 283 -6.97 4.06 -40.67
CA GLU A 283 -5.81 4.14 -41.56
C GLU A 283 -6.02 5.25 -42.58
N HIS A 284 -5.05 6.16 -42.67
CA HIS A 284 -5.01 7.30 -43.57
C HIS A 284 -3.78 7.25 -44.47
N THR A 285 -3.91 7.80 -45.67
CA THR A 285 -2.82 8.03 -46.62
C THR A 285 -2.70 9.51 -46.94
N VAL A 286 -1.52 10.09 -46.72
CA VAL A 286 -1.22 11.48 -47.10
C VAL A 286 -0.19 11.50 -48.22
N VAL A 287 -0.51 12.21 -49.30
CA VAL A 287 0.40 12.50 -50.41
C VAL A 287 0.76 13.98 -50.38
N ALA A 288 2.04 14.29 -50.20
CA ALA A 288 2.56 15.65 -50.30
C ALA A 288 3.24 15.85 -51.66
N THR A 289 2.89 16.91 -52.38
CA THR A 289 3.45 17.27 -53.69
C THR A 289 4.12 18.63 -53.64
N PHE A 290 5.36 18.74 -54.11
CA PHE A 290 6.05 20.03 -54.21
C PHE A 290 5.54 20.78 -55.44
N ILE A 291 4.91 21.93 -55.24
CA ILE A 291 4.26 22.68 -56.33
C ILE A 291 5.09 23.88 -56.83
N GLY A 292 6.32 24.02 -56.35
CA GLY A 292 7.25 25.06 -56.78
C GLY A 292 7.17 26.33 -55.95
N ASP A 293 7.35 27.47 -56.60
CA ASP A 293 7.50 28.77 -55.94
C ASP A 293 6.26 29.14 -55.12
N ASP A 294 6.50 29.84 -54.01
CA ASP A 294 5.43 30.51 -53.29
C ASP A 294 4.97 31.75 -54.09
N PRO A 295 3.70 31.82 -54.52
CA PRO A 295 3.21 32.94 -55.32
C PRO A 295 3.25 34.28 -54.57
N ALA A 296 3.29 34.27 -53.24
CA ALA A 296 3.39 35.47 -52.42
C ALA A 296 4.85 35.86 -52.12
N ASN A 297 5.82 34.97 -52.32
CA ASN A 297 7.20 35.17 -51.88
C ASN A 297 8.20 34.69 -52.94
N LEU A 298 8.85 35.62 -53.63
CA LEU A 298 9.88 35.30 -54.63
C LEU A 298 11.11 34.64 -53.95
N PRO A 299 11.57 33.47 -54.40
CA PRO A 299 12.76 32.81 -53.85
C PRO A 299 14.01 33.67 -54.05
N SER A 300 14.97 33.58 -53.13
CA SER A 300 16.23 34.33 -53.20
C SER A 300 17.09 34.05 -54.44
N GLY A 301 16.88 32.91 -55.12
CA GLY A 301 17.53 32.57 -56.40
C GLY A 301 16.78 33.07 -57.64
N GLY A 302 15.62 33.73 -57.49
CA GLY A 302 14.75 34.13 -58.58
C GLY A 302 13.61 33.14 -58.86
N ALA A 303 12.76 33.46 -59.82
CA ALA A 303 11.62 32.63 -60.20
C ALA A 303 12.06 31.25 -60.70
N GLY A 304 11.37 30.20 -60.29
CA GLY A 304 11.63 28.80 -60.63
C GLY A 304 12.79 28.17 -59.86
N THR A 305 13.27 28.79 -58.78
CA THR A 305 14.44 28.32 -58.02
C THR A 305 14.14 27.85 -56.60
N SER A 306 12.86 27.78 -56.23
CA SER A 306 12.44 27.31 -54.91
C SER A 306 12.80 25.84 -54.65
N ARG A 307 12.80 25.49 -53.36
CA ARG A 307 13.09 24.14 -52.85
C ARG A 307 12.00 23.67 -51.90
N GLY A 308 11.64 22.40 -52.03
CA GLY A 308 10.80 21.65 -51.13
C GLY A 308 11.62 21.06 -49.99
N TRP A 309 12.01 21.88 -49.02
CA TRP A 309 12.74 21.43 -47.83
C TRP A 309 11.90 20.47 -46.98
N ILE A 310 12.55 19.45 -46.42
CA ILE A 310 11.99 18.46 -45.50
C ILE A 310 13.01 18.13 -44.41
N LEU A 311 12.54 17.62 -43.27
CA LEU A 311 13.39 16.90 -42.33
C LEU A 311 13.33 15.40 -42.67
N TYR A 312 14.46 14.71 -42.64
CA TYR A 312 14.53 13.29 -42.95
C TYR A 312 15.79 12.68 -42.31
N SER A 313 15.63 11.53 -41.66
CA SER A 313 16.73 10.81 -40.99
C SER A 313 16.63 9.31 -41.28
N SER A 314 17.57 8.79 -42.07
CA SER A 314 17.59 7.37 -42.45
C SER A 314 17.86 6.40 -41.29
N GLU A 315 18.21 6.90 -40.10
CA GLU A 315 18.53 6.07 -38.92
C GLU A 315 17.77 6.48 -37.65
N GLY A 316 16.78 7.39 -37.73
CA GLY A 316 16.03 7.88 -36.56
C GLY A 316 16.89 8.63 -35.53
N LYS A 317 18.15 8.92 -35.85
CA LYS A 317 19.05 9.71 -35.02
C LYS A 317 18.66 11.20 -35.16
N TYR A 318 18.61 11.90 -34.03
CA TYR A 318 18.42 13.37 -33.89
C TYR A 318 17.00 13.96 -33.98
N ASP A 319 15.93 13.18 -33.84
CA ASP A 319 14.54 13.71 -33.89
C ASP A 319 14.19 14.45 -35.21
N GLU A 320 14.82 14.05 -36.33
CA GLU A 320 14.66 14.65 -37.67
C GLU A 320 13.74 13.79 -38.55
N TYR A 321 12.47 13.66 -38.17
CA TYR A 321 11.44 12.94 -38.93
C TYR A 321 10.59 13.90 -39.76
N THR A 322 10.16 13.51 -40.96
CA THR A 322 9.30 14.33 -41.83
C THR A 322 7.91 14.58 -41.22
N PHE A 323 7.36 13.62 -40.46
CA PHE A 323 6.00 13.68 -39.93
C PHE A 323 5.92 13.31 -38.45
N THR A 324 4.92 13.88 -37.79
CA THR A 324 4.45 13.47 -36.46
C THR A 324 2.98 13.07 -36.56
N THR A 325 2.60 11.90 -36.06
CA THR A 325 1.21 11.40 -36.09
C THR A 325 0.75 11.04 -34.68
N SER A 326 -0.55 11.12 -34.41
CA SER A 326 -1.14 10.33 -33.32
C SER A 326 -1.32 8.89 -33.80
N GLU A 327 -0.99 7.90 -32.98
CA GLU A 327 -1.28 6.50 -33.22
C GLU A 327 -2.08 5.92 -32.06
N LEU A 328 -3.04 5.04 -32.34
CA LEU A 328 -3.67 4.26 -31.30
C LEU A 328 -2.97 2.92 -31.13
N ASN A 329 -2.50 2.65 -29.92
CA ASN A 329 -2.15 1.29 -29.52
C ASN A 329 -3.35 0.68 -28.79
N GLU A 330 -3.80 -0.49 -29.25
CA GLU A 330 -4.74 -1.33 -28.53
C GLU A 330 -3.96 -2.14 -27.47
N GLU A 331 -4.18 -1.83 -26.20
CA GLU A 331 -3.71 -2.69 -25.10
C GLU A 331 -4.88 -3.50 -24.53
N GLU A 332 -4.75 -4.83 -24.52
CA GLU A 332 -5.67 -5.70 -23.75
C GLU A 332 -5.39 -5.53 -22.25
N GLY A 333 -6.28 -4.82 -21.55
CA GLY A 333 -6.31 -4.73 -20.10
C GLY A 333 -7.27 -5.75 -19.48
N THR A 334 -7.05 -6.08 -18.21
CA THR A 334 -8.03 -6.79 -17.37
C THR A 334 -8.56 -5.83 -16.32
N THR A 335 -9.87 -5.57 -16.34
CA THR A 335 -10.55 -4.79 -15.31
C THR A 335 -11.16 -5.72 -14.26
N ILE A 336 -10.89 -5.43 -13.00
CA ILE A 336 -11.50 -6.12 -11.86
C ILE A 336 -12.80 -5.41 -11.49
N LEU A 337 -13.90 -6.15 -11.50
CA LEU A 337 -15.19 -5.69 -11.00
C LEU A 337 -15.38 -6.26 -9.59
N ASN A 338 -15.66 -5.40 -8.62
CA ASN A 338 -15.90 -5.74 -7.23
C ASN A 338 -17.37 -5.48 -6.88
N THR A 339 -18.16 -6.55 -6.66
CA THR A 339 -19.59 -6.45 -6.36
C THR A 339 -19.85 -6.75 -4.89
N LYS A 340 -20.18 -5.73 -4.10
CA LYS A 340 -20.55 -5.88 -2.69
C LYS A 340 -21.76 -6.82 -2.53
N LYS A 341 -21.68 -7.72 -1.54
CA LYS A 341 -22.77 -8.65 -1.17
C LYS A 341 -23.47 -8.22 0.10
N PHE A 342 -22.71 -8.11 1.19
CA PHE A 342 -23.25 -7.69 2.50
C PHE A 342 -22.14 -7.09 3.35
N ASP A 343 -22.54 -6.17 4.23
CA ASP A 343 -21.64 -5.55 5.20
C ASP A 343 -21.29 -6.51 6.34
N VAL A 344 -20.04 -6.41 6.83
CA VAL A 344 -19.56 -7.23 7.94
C VAL A 344 -19.19 -6.32 9.11
N LEU A 345 -18.20 -5.45 8.92
CA LEU A 345 -17.80 -4.47 9.94
C LEU A 345 -18.45 -3.13 9.67
N ARG A 346 -18.92 -2.48 10.75
CA ARG A 346 -19.62 -1.21 10.64
C ARG A 346 -18.72 -0.12 10.04
N ASP A 347 -19.23 0.52 8.99
CA ASP A 347 -18.68 1.75 8.42
C ASP A 347 -18.72 2.91 9.43
N ASN A 348 -17.78 3.84 9.34
CA ASN A 348 -17.69 5.02 10.22
C ASN A 348 -17.52 4.69 11.71
N SER A 349 -17.04 3.49 12.04
CA SER A 349 -16.70 3.10 13.42
C SER A 349 -15.24 2.73 13.52
N ASN A 350 -14.50 3.41 14.40
CA ASN A 350 -13.08 3.12 14.65
C ASN A 350 -12.90 1.66 15.06
N LYS A 351 -11.89 1.01 14.49
CA LYS A 351 -11.50 -0.39 14.73
C LYS A 351 -10.18 -0.49 15.49
N GLU A 352 -9.40 0.59 15.51
CA GLU A 352 -8.00 0.56 15.89
C GLU A 352 -7.78 1.20 17.25
N PHE A 353 -8.24 2.45 17.40
CA PHE A 353 -8.25 3.14 18.69
C PHE A 353 -9.22 4.33 18.69
N ALA A 354 -9.53 4.81 19.89
CA ALA A 354 -10.13 6.13 20.11
C ALA A 354 -9.89 6.54 21.58
N VAL A 355 -9.26 7.69 21.81
CA VAL A 355 -9.00 8.19 23.17
C VAL A 355 -9.70 9.52 23.39
N ARG A 356 -10.54 9.60 24.42
CA ARG A 356 -11.28 10.80 24.80
C ARG A 356 -10.57 11.51 25.94
N VAL A 357 -9.97 12.66 25.66
CA VAL A 357 -8.99 13.30 26.55
C VAL A 357 -9.15 14.81 26.63
N LYS A 358 -8.58 15.39 27.68
CA LYS A 358 -8.30 16.82 27.80
C LYS A 358 -7.01 17.03 28.60
N PRO A 359 -6.37 18.21 28.55
CA PRO A 359 -5.31 18.54 29.50
C PRO A 359 -5.79 18.41 30.94
N ASN A 360 -5.05 17.67 31.77
CA ASN A 360 -5.45 17.45 33.15
C ASN A 360 -5.54 18.77 33.93
N GLY A 361 -6.45 18.86 34.89
CA GLY A 361 -6.67 20.06 35.71
C GLY A 361 -7.33 21.25 35.01
N THR A 362 -7.70 21.15 33.72
CA THR A 362 -8.37 22.23 32.99
C THR A 362 -9.90 22.11 33.03
N SER A 363 -10.59 23.24 32.80
CA SER A 363 -12.05 23.31 32.66
C SER A 363 -12.59 22.88 31.30
N LEU A 364 -11.70 22.49 30.37
CA LEU A 364 -12.08 22.04 29.03
C LEU A 364 -12.95 20.77 29.07
N THR A 365 -13.71 20.53 28.00
CA THR A 365 -14.41 19.27 27.77
C THR A 365 -13.43 18.20 27.28
N THR A 366 -13.77 16.92 27.42
CA THR A 366 -12.96 15.85 26.84
C THR A 366 -13.38 15.61 25.39
N GLU A 367 -12.41 15.55 24.49
CA GLU A 367 -12.62 15.32 23.05
C GLU A 367 -11.96 14.03 22.59
N PHE A 368 -12.57 13.36 21.60
CA PHE A 368 -12.01 12.15 21.01
C PHE A 368 -10.86 12.48 20.08
N VAL A 369 -9.79 11.67 20.13
CA VAL A 369 -8.69 11.63 19.18
C VAL A 369 -8.58 10.20 18.62
N PRO A 370 -8.72 10.00 17.30
CA PRO A 370 -9.17 10.97 16.29
C PRO A 370 -10.64 11.38 16.49
N GLY A 371 -11.09 12.45 15.85
CA GLY A 371 -12.44 13.01 16.02
C GLY A 371 -13.57 12.06 15.56
N HIS A 372 -14.74 12.13 16.22
CA HIS A 372 -15.88 11.21 15.98
C HIS A 372 -17.11 11.84 15.32
N VAL A 373 -17.28 13.16 15.32
CA VAL A 373 -18.53 13.79 14.84
C VAL A 373 -18.29 15.07 14.03
N THR A 374 -17.83 16.14 14.68
CA THR A 374 -17.79 17.48 14.04
C THR A 374 -16.44 18.15 14.11
N THR A 375 -15.55 17.66 14.97
CA THR A 375 -14.34 18.41 15.34
C THR A 375 -13.10 17.58 15.05
N ALA A 376 -12.25 18.10 14.19
CA ALA A 376 -10.96 17.49 13.87
C ALA A 376 -10.01 17.60 15.06
N THR A 377 -9.34 16.49 15.37
CA THR A 377 -8.41 16.41 16.50
C THR A 377 -7.11 15.70 16.15
N ALA A 378 -7.00 14.98 15.02
CA ALA A 378 -5.74 14.43 14.54
C ALA A 378 -5.29 15.02 13.19
N PHE A 379 -4.09 15.58 13.19
CA PHE A 379 -3.50 16.30 12.06
C PHE A 379 -2.21 15.61 11.60
N ALA A 380 -1.99 15.52 10.29
CA ALA A 380 -0.88 14.76 9.74
C ALA A 380 0.46 15.50 9.93
N LEU A 381 1.47 14.76 10.40
CA LEU A 381 2.88 15.19 10.39
C LEU A 381 3.66 14.46 9.29
N ASP A 382 3.38 13.17 9.10
CA ASP A 382 3.82 12.35 7.96
C ASP A 382 2.69 11.37 7.66
N GLN A 383 2.31 11.20 6.39
CA GLN A 383 1.23 10.29 6.02
C GLN A 383 1.43 9.76 4.61
N ARG A 384 1.75 8.47 4.52
CA ARG A 384 2.11 7.76 3.30
C ARG A 384 1.24 6.54 3.11
N ILE A 385 0.82 6.28 1.88
CA ILE A 385 0.20 5.01 1.48
C ILE A 385 1.09 4.38 0.43
N LEU A 386 1.44 3.12 0.64
CA LEU A 386 2.36 2.38 -0.21
C LEU A 386 1.65 1.19 -0.80
N PHE A 387 1.74 1.03 -2.12
CA PHE A 387 1.36 -0.20 -2.82
C PHE A 387 2.66 -0.92 -3.17
N ASP A 388 2.87 -2.14 -2.66
CA ASP A 388 4.10 -2.93 -2.84
C ASP A 388 5.39 -2.17 -2.49
N GLY A 389 5.32 -1.38 -1.41
CA GLY A 389 6.44 -0.56 -0.95
C GLY A 389 6.67 0.71 -1.76
N ILE A 390 5.88 0.98 -2.80
CA ILE A 390 5.95 2.19 -3.61
C ILE A 390 4.91 3.19 -3.11
N GLU A 391 5.37 4.37 -2.69
CA GLU A 391 4.48 5.44 -2.20
C GLU A 391 3.60 6.00 -3.33
N MET A 392 2.29 6.02 -3.07
CA MET A 392 1.30 6.62 -3.96
C MET A 392 1.34 8.15 -3.87
N LYS A 393 1.45 8.80 -5.03
CA LYS A 393 1.47 10.27 -5.16
C LYS A 393 0.27 10.83 -5.90
N ASP A 394 -0.27 10.07 -6.85
CA ASP A 394 -1.50 10.40 -7.55
C ASP A 394 -2.70 9.84 -6.78
N TRP A 395 -3.64 10.73 -6.48
CA TRP A 395 -4.86 10.43 -5.74
C TRP A 395 -6.11 10.48 -6.62
N THR A 396 -5.95 10.58 -7.93
CA THR A 396 -7.04 10.50 -8.89
C THR A 396 -7.72 9.13 -8.75
N PRO A 397 -9.06 9.06 -8.68
CA PRO A 397 -9.77 7.79 -8.66
C PRO A 397 -9.36 6.91 -9.84
N ASP A 398 -9.12 5.63 -9.58
CA ASP A 398 -8.58 4.70 -10.58
C ASP A 398 -9.26 3.32 -10.48
N ALA A 399 -9.08 2.50 -11.52
CA ALA A 399 -9.42 1.09 -11.51
C ALA A 399 -8.56 0.30 -10.50
N PHE A 400 -9.02 -0.90 -10.19
CA PHE A 400 -8.27 -1.84 -9.37
C PHE A 400 -6.97 -2.28 -10.05
N LYS A 401 -5.91 -2.25 -9.26
CA LYS A 401 -4.58 -2.77 -9.59
C LYS A 401 -4.30 -4.01 -8.75
N GLU A 402 -3.63 -4.97 -9.35
CA GLU A 402 -3.10 -6.13 -8.63
C GLU A 402 -1.86 -5.69 -7.85
N VAL A 403 -1.83 -6.01 -6.55
CA VAL A 403 -0.72 -5.69 -5.63
C VAL A 403 -0.54 -6.84 -4.63
N GLN A 404 0.59 -6.92 -3.95
CA GLN A 404 0.83 -7.90 -2.88
C GLN A 404 0.54 -7.33 -1.50
N SER A 405 0.72 -6.02 -1.34
CA SER A 405 0.58 -5.33 -0.07
C SER A 405 0.14 -3.88 -0.23
N VAL A 406 -0.67 -3.44 0.73
CA VAL A 406 -1.01 -2.03 0.92
C VAL A 406 -0.62 -1.64 2.34
N GLN A 407 0.17 -0.58 2.49
CA GLN A 407 0.55 -0.05 3.80
C GLN A 407 0.11 1.39 3.96
N ILE A 408 -0.54 1.72 5.08
CA ILE A 408 -0.91 3.08 5.46
C ILE A 408 -0.08 3.44 6.68
N ILE A 409 0.89 4.33 6.52
CA ILE A 409 1.83 4.75 7.55
C ILE A 409 1.48 6.20 7.92
N GLN A 410 1.16 6.43 9.19
CA GLN A 410 0.72 7.74 9.66
C GLN A 410 1.44 8.13 10.94
N LYS A 411 2.10 9.30 10.91
CA LYS A 411 2.53 10.04 12.08
C LYS A 411 1.61 11.25 12.21
N MET A 412 0.87 11.32 13.30
CA MET A 412 -0.17 12.31 13.53
C MET A 412 0.07 13.06 14.83
N LYS A 413 -0.51 14.25 14.90
CA LYS A 413 -0.51 15.12 16.07
C LYS A 413 -1.93 15.24 16.58
N GLY A 414 -2.15 14.80 17.82
CA GLY A 414 -3.43 14.96 18.52
C GLY A 414 -3.51 16.33 19.18
N ILE A 415 -4.56 17.09 18.91
CA ILE A 415 -4.74 18.47 19.39
C ILE A 415 -6.15 18.63 19.99
N HIS A 416 -6.24 19.36 21.10
CA HIS A 416 -7.53 19.76 21.64
C HIS A 416 -8.07 20.96 20.85
N PRO A 417 -9.34 20.97 20.40
CA PRO A 417 -9.89 22.04 19.56
C PRO A 417 -9.83 23.45 20.17
N GLN A 418 -9.85 23.51 21.50
CA GLN A 418 -9.79 24.77 22.28
C GLN A 418 -8.41 25.07 22.86
N ASP A 419 -7.39 24.24 22.60
CA ASP A 419 -6.00 24.44 23.04
C ASP A 419 -5.04 24.06 21.90
N THR A 420 -5.17 24.77 20.77
CA THR A 420 -4.53 24.40 19.50
C THR A 420 -3.01 24.58 19.49
N ALA A 421 -2.48 25.44 20.36
CA ALA A 421 -1.06 25.70 20.47
C ALA A 421 -0.31 24.57 21.21
N ASN A 422 -1.00 23.80 22.06
CA ASN A 422 -0.38 22.85 22.98
C ASN A 422 -0.85 21.41 22.70
N PRO A 423 -0.05 20.62 21.97
CA PRO A 423 -0.45 19.29 21.51
C PRO A 423 -0.67 18.32 22.67
N LEU A 424 -1.62 17.40 22.50
CA LEU A 424 -1.94 16.38 23.51
C LEU A 424 -1.04 15.16 23.38
N MET A 425 -0.82 14.71 22.14
CA MET A 425 -0.16 13.43 21.85
C MET A 425 0.44 13.40 20.44
N GLU A 426 1.37 12.47 20.22
CA GLU A 426 1.78 11.99 18.91
C GLU A 426 1.25 10.57 18.69
N ILE A 427 0.74 10.29 17.51
CA ILE A 427 0.19 9.00 17.14
C ILE A 427 1.02 8.45 15.99
N TYR A 428 1.56 7.25 16.16
CA TYR A 428 2.27 6.49 15.16
C TYR A 428 1.42 5.28 14.82
N SER A 429 0.95 5.16 13.58
CA SER A 429 0.11 4.04 13.17
C SER A 429 0.57 3.45 11.85
N THR A 430 0.45 2.13 11.75
CA THR A 430 0.68 1.38 10.52
C THR A 430 -0.46 0.39 10.34
N HIS A 431 -1.18 0.54 9.24
CA HIS A 431 -2.08 -0.48 8.73
C HIS A 431 -1.36 -1.22 7.61
N THR A 432 -1.46 -2.54 7.57
CA THR A 432 -0.92 -3.36 6.48
C THR A 432 -1.99 -4.33 6.03
N VAL A 433 -2.34 -4.29 4.76
CA VAL A 433 -3.24 -5.25 4.13
C VAL A 433 -2.43 -6.12 3.19
N THR A 434 -2.61 -7.43 3.32
CA THR A 434 -2.03 -8.44 2.43
C THR A 434 -3.11 -9.49 2.14
N SER A 435 -2.75 -10.54 1.40
CA SER A 435 -3.59 -11.74 1.30
C SER A 435 -3.98 -12.34 2.66
N LYS A 436 -3.23 -12.01 3.73
CA LYS A 436 -3.48 -12.44 5.12
C LYS A 436 -4.39 -11.50 5.92
N GLY A 437 -5.15 -10.62 5.26
CA GLY A 437 -6.06 -9.67 5.90
C GLY A 437 -5.38 -8.38 6.36
N VAL A 438 -5.97 -7.72 7.37
CA VAL A 438 -5.52 -6.42 7.88
C VAL A 438 -4.71 -6.62 9.16
N SER A 439 -3.54 -6.00 9.24
CA SER A 439 -2.75 -5.88 10.47
C SER A 439 -2.65 -4.41 10.87
N VAL A 440 -2.81 -4.15 12.16
CA VAL A 440 -2.81 -2.80 12.74
C VAL A 440 -1.77 -2.76 13.85
N LYS A 441 -0.92 -1.73 13.83
CA LYS A 441 0.00 -1.42 14.93
C LYS A 441 -0.02 0.07 15.19
N ILE A 442 -0.24 0.45 16.44
CA ILE A 442 -0.32 1.84 16.89
C ILE A 442 0.54 2.03 18.13
N LYS A 443 1.18 3.19 18.20
CA LYS A 443 1.81 3.74 19.40
C LYS A 443 1.36 5.18 19.57
N ILE A 444 0.84 5.52 20.74
CA ILE A 444 0.47 6.88 21.13
C ILE A 444 1.43 7.33 22.22
N LYS A 445 2.10 8.46 22.01
CA LYS A 445 2.92 9.12 23.02
C LYS A 445 2.18 10.34 23.56
N PHE A 446 1.92 10.37 24.86
CA PHE A 446 1.25 11.51 25.48
C PHE A 446 2.29 12.61 25.78
N LEU A 447 2.05 13.81 25.28
CA LEU A 447 3.04 14.91 25.32
C LEU A 447 2.92 15.79 26.57
N ARG A 448 1.84 15.60 27.32
CA ARG A 448 1.53 16.32 28.56
C ARG A 448 0.60 15.45 29.39
N GLU A 449 0.42 15.82 30.66
CA GLU A 449 -0.51 15.13 31.53
C GLU A 449 -1.96 15.35 31.05
N LEU A 450 -2.71 14.27 30.86
CA LEU A 450 -4.07 14.29 30.33
C LEU A 450 -5.05 13.63 31.28
N PHE A 451 -6.25 14.17 31.39
CA PHE A 451 -7.39 13.42 31.90
C PHE A 451 -8.05 12.67 30.74
N CYS A 452 -8.14 11.35 30.85
CA CYS A 452 -8.79 10.48 29.89
C CYS A 452 -10.11 9.96 30.46
N SER A 453 -11.24 10.41 29.91
CA SER A 453 -12.55 9.91 30.32
C SER A 453 -12.78 8.48 29.82
N THR A 454 -12.34 8.17 28.61
CA THR A 454 -12.35 6.82 28.05
C THR A 454 -11.29 6.66 26.98
N GLY A 455 -10.66 5.49 26.91
CA GLY A 455 -9.68 5.16 25.87
C GLY A 455 -9.80 3.72 25.43
N TYR A 456 -9.91 3.53 24.12
CA TYR A 456 -10.12 2.24 23.48
C TYR A 456 -8.95 1.86 22.59
N GLY A 457 -8.62 0.58 22.57
CA GLY A 457 -7.80 -0.07 21.55
C GLY A 457 -8.61 -1.14 20.81
N MET A 458 -8.13 -1.59 19.65
CA MET A 458 -8.63 -2.73 18.87
C MET A 458 -10.11 -3.07 19.11
N MET A 459 -10.99 -2.26 18.56
CA MET A 459 -12.43 -2.45 18.69
C MET A 459 -12.95 -3.34 17.56
N PHE A 460 -13.98 -4.14 17.85
CA PHE A 460 -14.60 -5.01 16.85
C PHE A 460 -16.07 -4.63 16.60
N PRO A 461 -16.31 -3.56 15.82
CA PRO A 461 -17.66 -3.12 15.45
C PRO A 461 -18.20 -3.96 14.29
N VAL A 462 -19.22 -4.76 14.55
CA VAL A 462 -19.88 -5.62 13.57
C VAL A 462 -21.28 -5.07 13.24
N LYS A 463 -21.71 -5.25 11.99
CA LYS A 463 -23.10 -4.98 11.61
C LYS A 463 -24.00 -6.00 12.26
N ASN A 464 -25.08 -5.52 12.88
CA ASN A 464 -26.05 -6.40 13.53
C ASN A 464 -26.77 -7.31 12.51
N SER A 465 -26.89 -6.88 11.25
CA SER A 465 -27.40 -7.71 10.15
C SER A 465 -26.48 -8.89 9.81
N PHE A 466 -25.20 -8.82 10.18
CA PHE A 466 -24.23 -9.87 9.90
C PHE A 466 -24.05 -10.83 11.07
N ALA A 467 -23.96 -10.39 12.32
CA ALA A 467 -23.58 -11.29 13.42
C ALA A 467 -24.69 -11.44 14.47
N ASN A 468 -24.92 -12.69 14.89
CA ASN A 468 -25.79 -13.01 16.03
C ASN A 468 -25.06 -13.67 17.21
N LYS A 469 -23.78 -14.02 17.02
CA LYS A 469 -22.90 -14.57 18.06
C LYS A 469 -21.49 -14.01 17.98
N LEU A 470 -20.87 -13.85 19.15
CA LEU A 470 -19.46 -13.61 19.38
C LEU A 470 -18.86 -14.82 20.12
N HIS A 471 -17.81 -15.41 19.55
CA HIS A 471 -17.00 -16.45 20.18
C HIS A 471 -15.66 -15.89 20.63
N THR A 472 -15.15 -16.36 21.76
CA THR A 472 -13.82 -16.03 22.28
C THR A 472 -12.85 -17.20 22.11
N SER A 473 -11.56 -16.90 22.10
CA SER A 473 -10.49 -17.88 22.03
C SER A 473 -10.39 -18.82 23.22
N LEU A 474 -11.18 -18.57 24.27
CA LEU A 474 -11.32 -19.39 25.48
C LEU A 474 -12.62 -20.24 25.47
N GLY A 475 -13.36 -20.22 24.37
CA GLY A 475 -14.51 -21.10 24.14
C GLY A 475 -15.85 -20.57 24.66
N ASN A 476 -15.94 -19.32 25.16
CA ASN A 476 -17.23 -18.75 25.52
C ASN A 476 -17.93 -18.13 24.30
N THR A 477 -19.26 -18.12 24.38
CA THR A 477 -20.15 -17.59 23.34
C THR A 477 -21.08 -16.55 23.94
N TYR A 478 -21.25 -15.44 23.23
CA TYR A 478 -22.09 -14.32 23.61
C TYR A 478 -23.08 -14.02 22.49
N LEU A 479 -24.37 -13.87 22.83
CA LEU A 479 -25.38 -13.43 21.86
C LEU A 479 -25.19 -11.95 21.55
N THR A 480 -25.36 -11.57 20.28
CA THR A 480 -25.21 -10.18 19.81
C THR A 480 -26.52 -9.61 19.28
N GLU A 481 -27.66 -10.24 19.61
CA GLU A 481 -28.97 -9.89 19.04
C GLU A 481 -29.68 -8.75 19.77
N LYS A 482 -29.20 -8.36 20.95
CA LYS A 482 -29.81 -7.27 21.72
C LYS A 482 -29.46 -5.93 21.08
N THR A 483 -30.40 -4.99 21.09
CA THR A 483 -30.25 -3.67 20.44
C THR A 483 -30.72 -2.54 21.36
N ASP A 484 -30.54 -2.71 22.67
CA ASP A 484 -31.16 -1.92 23.74
C ASP A 484 -30.18 -0.97 24.46
N GLY A 485 -28.96 -0.85 23.94
CA GLY A 485 -27.87 -0.08 24.53
C GLY A 485 -27.20 -0.78 25.72
N SER A 486 -27.60 -1.99 26.07
CA SER A 486 -27.04 -2.71 27.22
C SER A 486 -25.58 -3.14 27.00
N ILE A 487 -24.91 -3.51 28.10
CA ILE A 487 -23.53 -3.96 28.10
C ILE A 487 -23.49 -5.40 28.61
N THR A 488 -22.68 -6.23 27.98
CA THR A 488 -22.28 -7.54 28.49
C THR A 488 -20.78 -7.55 28.72
N ASN A 489 -20.37 -7.59 29.99
CA ASN A 489 -18.98 -7.81 30.35
C ASN A 489 -18.61 -9.26 30.03
N LEU A 490 -17.48 -9.47 29.36
CA LEU A 490 -17.01 -10.82 29.08
C LEU A 490 -16.49 -11.44 30.38
N VAL A 491 -16.83 -12.70 30.62
CA VAL A 491 -16.39 -13.45 31.81
C VAL A 491 -14.87 -13.62 31.84
N GLU A 492 -14.26 -13.71 30.66
CA GLU A 492 -12.81 -13.83 30.52
C GLU A 492 -12.07 -12.50 30.55
N ASP A 493 -12.79 -11.38 30.39
CA ASP A 493 -12.25 -10.02 30.32
C ASP A 493 -11.00 -9.93 29.41
N ASP A 494 -9.84 -9.59 29.96
CA ASP A 494 -8.56 -9.40 29.28
C ASP A 494 -7.77 -10.71 29.03
N LYS A 495 -8.34 -11.87 29.39
CA LYS A 495 -7.70 -13.19 29.16
C LYS A 495 -7.90 -13.70 27.73
N ALA A 496 -9.02 -13.36 27.10
CA ALA A 496 -9.27 -13.74 25.71
C ALA A 496 -8.53 -12.78 24.76
N ILE A 497 -7.80 -13.33 23.79
CA ILE A 497 -6.99 -12.53 22.85
C ILE A 497 -7.48 -12.63 21.40
N SER A 498 -8.36 -13.58 21.08
CA SER A 498 -8.95 -13.70 19.74
C SER A 498 -10.46 -13.85 19.85
N TYR A 499 -11.14 -13.23 18.89
CA TYR A 499 -12.58 -13.04 18.86
C TYR A 499 -13.10 -13.33 17.46
N LEU A 500 -14.27 -13.94 17.37
CA LEU A 500 -14.90 -14.27 16.10
C LEU A 500 -16.39 -13.95 16.16
N TYR A 501 -16.88 -13.21 15.16
CA TYR A 501 -18.30 -13.04 14.90
C TYR A 501 -18.76 -14.00 13.79
N LEU A 502 -19.93 -14.60 13.99
CA LEU A 502 -20.56 -15.49 13.00
C LEU A 502 -22.07 -15.25 12.90
N ASN A 503 -22.66 -15.76 11.82
CA ASN A 503 -24.09 -15.68 11.54
C ASN A 503 -24.75 -17.06 11.45
N GLU A 504 -25.34 -17.56 12.52
CA GLU A 504 -26.06 -18.84 12.45
C GLU A 504 -27.40 -18.75 11.71
N LYS A 505 -27.89 -17.54 11.42
CA LYS A 505 -29.21 -17.29 10.83
C LYS A 505 -29.12 -16.73 9.40
N GLY A 506 -27.92 -16.65 8.83
CA GLY A 506 -27.69 -16.18 7.47
C GLY A 506 -28.40 -17.04 6.43
N VAL A 507 -28.91 -16.41 5.37
CA VAL A 507 -29.66 -17.08 4.29
C VAL A 507 -29.09 -16.81 2.90
N SER A 508 -28.12 -15.90 2.78
CA SER A 508 -27.48 -15.47 1.53
C SER A 508 -25.98 -15.77 1.52
N GLY A 509 -25.58 -16.84 2.21
CA GLY A 509 -24.18 -17.27 2.32
C GLY A 509 -23.44 -16.73 3.55
N GLU A 510 -24.06 -15.90 4.39
CA GLU A 510 -23.42 -15.38 5.60
C GLU A 510 -23.09 -16.48 6.62
N ARG A 511 -23.82 -17.60 6.61
CA ARG A 511 -23.58 -18.76 7.49
C ARG A 511 -22.19 -19.35 7.38
N ASP A 512 -21.61 -19.29 6.19
CA ASP A 512 -20.28 -19.84 5.92
C ASP A 512 -19.18 -18.79 6.08
N ILE A 513 -19.51 -17.55 6.45
CA ILE A 513 -18.59 -16.43 6.59
C ILE A 513 -18.46 -16.04 8.06
N VAL A 514 -17.24 -15.77 8.47
CA VAL A 514 -16.93 -15.26 9.80
C VAL A 514 -16.00 -14.07 9.71
N ALA A 515 -16.08 -13.20 10.72
CA ALA A 515 -15.13 -12.12 10.92
C ALA A 515 -14.33 -12.40 12.19
N ALA A 516 -13.00 -12.42 12.09
CA ALA A 516 -12.12 -12.61 13.22
C ALA A 516 -11.28 -11.37 13.52
N MET A 517 -10.99 -11.15 14.80
CA MET A 517 -10.04 -10.17 15.31
C MET A 517 -9.14 -10.83 16.35
N THR A 518 -7.82 -10.68 16.22
CA THR A 518 -6.84 -11.15 17.21
C THR A 518 -6.01 -9.98 17.71
N ILE A 519 -6.01 -9.77 19.03
CA ILE A 519 -5.17 -8.78 19.72
C ILE A 519 -3.72 -9.24 19.69
N GLN A 520 -2.82 -8.34 19.33
CA GLN A 520 -1.38 -8.54 19.39
C GLN A 520 -0.82 -7.84 20.63
N ASN A 521 0.23 -8.41 21.22
CA ASN A 521 0.86 -7.90 22.44
C ASN A 521 -0.15 -7.52 23.53
N PRO A 522 -0.96 -8.49 24.02
CA PRO A 522 -2.07 -8.22 24.95
C PRO A 522 -1.62 -7.49 26.23
N PHE A 523 -0.38 -7.70 26.68
CA PHE A 523 0.19 -6.98 27.83
C PHE A 523 0.14 -5.46 27.64
N GLU A 524 0.60 -4.98 26.48
CA GLU A 524 0.60 -3.56 26.13
C GLU A 524 -0.81 -3.09 25.74
N SER A 525 -1.48 -3.82 24.85
CA SER A 525 -2.80 -3.46 24.32
C SER A 525 -3.87 -3.34 25.41
N PHE A 526 -3.79 -4.18 26.46
CA PHE A 526 -4.69 -4.13 27.60
C PHE A 526 -4.11 -3.38 28.80
N ARG A 527 -2.88 -2.85 28.75
CA ARG A 527 -2.20 -2.23 29.90
C ARG A 527 -2.17 -3.14 31.13
N LEU A 528 -1.85 -4.43 30.95
CA LEU A 528 -1.77 -5.39 32.05
C LEU A 528 -0.75 -4.92 33.12
N GLY A 529 -1.10 -5.09 34.39
CA GLY A 529 -0.25 -4.68 35.52
C GLY A 529 -0.28 -3.19 35.88
N LYS A 530 -0.98 -2.35 35.10
CA LYS A 530 -1.20 -0.93 35.46
C LYS A 530 -2.35 -0.79 36.45
N THR A 531 -2.16 0.01 37.51
CA THR A 531 -3.14 0.19 38.59
C THR A 531 -4.30 1.13 38.22
N ASP A 532 -4.13 1.96 37.20
CA ASP A 532 -5.10 2.92 36.67
C ASP A 532 -5.85 2.36 35.43
N ARG A 533 -5.71 1.06 35.16
CA ARG A 533 -6.41 0.35 34.10
C ARG A 533 -7.91 0.27 34.40
N ALA A 534 -8.74 0.31 33.35
CA ALA A 534 -10.15 0.00 33.50
C ALA A 534 -10.38 -1.44 34.00
N ASN A 535 -11.52 -1.65 34.66
CA ASN A 535 -12.01 -2.95 35.08
C ASN A 535 -13.55 -2.97 35.00
N PRO A 536 -14.17 -3.78 34.11
CA PRO A 536 -13.53 -4.66 33.13
C PRO A 536 -12.85 -3.88 31.99
N VAL A 537 -11.94 -4.54 31.27
CA VAL A 537 -11.27 -3.99 30.08
C VAL A 537 -12.04 -4.34 28.81
N VAL A 538 -12.61 -5.55 28.72
CA VAL A 538 -13.27 -6.07 27.53
C VAL A 538 -14.76 -6.28 27.77
N TRP A 539 -15.59 -5.70 26.90
CA TRP A 539 -17.03 -5.79 27.00
C TRP A 539 -17.71 -5.62 25.64
N LEU A 540 -18.87 -6.26 25.50
CA LEU A 540 -19.73 -6.18 24.32
C LEU A 540 -20.84 -5.15 24.54
N GLN A 541 -20.95 -4.18 23.66
CA GLN A 541 -22.06 -3.22 23.61
C GLN A 541 -23.16 -3.69 22.66
N HIS A 542 -24.37 -3.79 23.20
CA HIS A 542 -25.62 -4.08 22.49
C HIS A 542 -26.25 -2.79 21.96
N ARG A 543 -25.51 -2.04 21.15
CA ARG A 543 -25.72 -0.59 20.98
C ARG A 543 -27.08 -0.24 20.38
N ASP A 544 -27.37 -0.73 19.19
CA ASP A 544 -28.60 -0.43 18.46
C ASP A 544 -28.87 -1.48 17.36
N THR A 545 -29.88 -1.24 16.52
CA THR A 545 -30.30 -2.17 15.47
C THR A 545 -29.28 -2.33 14.34
N ASP A 546 -28.27 -1.48 14.26
CA ASP A 546 -27.32 -1.42 13.16
C ASP A 546 -25.93 -1.90 13.57
N ILE A 547 -25.48 -1.63 14.80
CA ILE A 547 -24.13 -2.00 15.28
C ILE A 547 -24.14 -2.76 16.61
N GLN A 548 -23.29 -3.78 16.66
CA GLN A 548 -22.79 -4.42 17.87
C GLN A 548 -21.30 -4.14 17.97
N LYS A 549 -20.77 -3.90 19.17
CA LYS A 549 -19.36 -3.51 19.30
C LYS A 549 -18.68 -4.15 20.50
N LEU A 550 -17.68 -4.98 20.21
CA LEU A 550 -16.73 -5.42 21.23
C LEU A 550 -15.72 -4.31 21.45
N TYR A 551 -15.61 -3.86 22.68
CA TYR A 551 -14.66 -2.86 23.11
C TYR A 551 -13.50 -3.51 23.85
N THR A 552 -12.29 -3.01 23.61
CA THR A 552 -11.18 -3.14 24.55
C THR A 552 -10.87 -1.73 25.05
N GLN A 553 -11.14 -1.47 26.34
CA GLN A 553 -11.15 -0.15 26.96
C GLN A 553 -10.09 -0.11 28.07
N PRO A 554 -8.79 0.00 27.75
CA PRO A 554 -7.76 -0.01 28.79
C PRO A 554 -7.76 1.26 29.67
N TYR A 555 -8.40 2.36 29.24
CA TYR A 555 -8.54 3.59 30.04
C TYR A 555 -10.01 3.92 30.34
N PHE A 556 -10.30 4.24 31.61
CA PHE A 556 -11.58 4.79 32.04
C PHE A 556 -11.38 5.72 33.24
N ASN A 557 -11.76 7.00 33.09
CA ASN A 557 -11.55 8.04 34.11
C ASN A 557 -10.15 8.05 34.74
N ALA A 558 -9.11 8.02 33.90
CA ALA A 558 -7.72 7.92 34.31
C ALA A 558 -6.95 9.22 34.05
N VAL A 559 -5.90 9.47 34.84
CA VAL A 559 -4.91 10.52 34.58
C VAL A 559 -3.70 9.88 33.94
N ILE A 560 -3.39 10.30 32.71
CA ILE A 560 -2.27 9.78 31.92
C ILE A 560 -1.08 10.73 32.11
N PRO A 561 0.05 10.27 32.66
CA PRO A 561 1.24 11.09 32.84
C PRO A 561 1.82 11.61 31.51
N SER A 562 2.46 12.77 31.57
CA SER A 562 3.29 13.25 30.46
C SER A 562 4.41 12.26 30.15
N GLY A 563 4.64 11.97 28.87
CA GLY A 563 5.66 11.04 28.41
C GLY A 563 5.25 9.57 28.40
N ASP A 564 4.09 9.22 28.97
CA ASP A 564 3.57 7.84 28.92
C ASP A 564 3.27 7.40 27.47
N THR A 565 3.23 6.09 27.25
CA THR A 565 2.94 5.52 25.93
C THR A 565 1.84 4.47 26.00
N PHE A 566 0.95 4.50 25.01
CA PHE A 566 -0.03 3.45 24.78
C PHE A 566 0.27 2.75 23.47
N GLU A 567 0.55 1.44 23.52
CA GLU A 567 0.77 0.62 22.34
C GLU A 567 -0.40 -0.34 22.18
N VAL A 568 -0.91 -0.44 20.95
CA VAL A 568 -2.03 -1.32 20.63
C VAL A 568 -1.82 -1.94 19.26
N GLY A 569 -2.15 -3.22 19.13
CA GLY A 569 -2.06 -3.91 17.85
C GLY A 569 -3.02 -5.07 17.74
N GLY A 570 -3.34 -5.43 16.50
CA GLY A 570 -4.23 -6.55 16.23
C GLY A 570 -4.35 -6.84 14.75
N ASN A 571 -4.95 -7.98 14.45
CA ASN A 571 -5.20 -8.44 13.09
C ASN A 571 -6.70 -8.63 12.89
N PHE A 572 -7.19 -8.36 11.69
CA PHE A 572 -8.55 -8.68 11.24
C PHE A 572 -8.50 -9.58 10.01
N PHE A 573 -9.45 -10.52 9.94
CA PHE A 573 -9.66 -11.34 8.75
C PHE A 573 -11.14 -11.66 8.58
N ILE A 574 -11.64 -11.54 7.36
CA ILE A 574 -12.96 -12.03 6.97
C ILE A 574 -12.72 -13.17 5.99
N GLY A 575 -13.34 -14.32 6.24
CA GLY A 575 -13.16 -15.48 5.40
C GLY A 575 -14.26 -16.51 5.60
N SER A 576 -14.17 -17.58 4.81
CA SER A 576 -15.08 -18.70 4.92
C SER A 576 -14.64 -19.68 6.01
N LEU A 577 -15.58 -20.09 6.85
CA LEU A 577 -15.43 -21.21 7.76
C LEU A 577 -16.77 -21.97 7.78
N PRO A 578 -16.98 -22.88 6.81
CA PRO A 578 -18.20 -23.68 6.78
C PRO A 578 -18.36 -24.46 8.08
N TYR A 579 -19.58 -24.54 8.58
CA TYR A 579 -19.91 -25.20 9.84
C TYR A 579 -19.24 -24.58 11.08
N ALA A 580 -18.88 -23.29 11.06
CA ALA A 580 -18.31 -22.61 12.22
C ALA A 580 -19.21 -22.74 13.46
N ALA A 581 -20.53 -22.64 13.27
CA ALA A 581 -21.51 -22.77 14.34
C ALA A 581 -21.47 -24.15 15.02
N GLU A 582 -21.22 -25.21 14.26
CA GLU A 582 -21.21 -26.60 14.74
C GLU A 582 -19.85 -27.03 15.27
N THR A 583 -18.77 -26.42 14.81
CA THR A 583 -17.38 -26.82 15.11
C THR A 583 -16.70 -25.99 16.19
N LEU A 584 -17.23 -24.79 16.49
CA LEU A 584 -16.71 -23.88 17.52
C LEU A 584 -17.48 -23.91 18.84
N LEU A 585 -18.55 -24.73 18.91
CA LEU A 585 -19.29 -25.11 20.12
C LEU A 585 -18.72 -26.41 20.69
#